data_AF-A0A2X2K2V7-F1
#
_entry.id   AF-A0A2X2K2V7-F1
#
_cell.length_a   1.000
_cell.length_b   1.000
_cell.length_c   1.000
_cell.angle_alpha   90.00
_cell.angle_beta   90.00
_cell.angle_gamma   90.00
#
_symmetry.space_group_name_H-M   'P 1'
#
loop_
_entity.id
_entity.type
_entity.pdbx_description
1 polymer ?
#
loop_
_entity_poly.entity_id
_entity_poly.type
_entity_poly.pdbx_seq_one_letter_code
_entity_poly.pdbx_strand_id
1 'polypeptide(L)'
;MGRDDITDDQKVAYDHYYLTHQSMMLDMYIIYKTIKISLLQKVCITNEKNILITGVHGYIGNALKDKLIEQGHQVDQINVRNQLWKSTSFKGYDVLIHTAALVHNNSPQARLSDYMQVNMLLTKQWHKRLKLKTLNNLFL
;
A
#
# COMPACT_ATOMS: atom_id res chain seq x y z
N MET A 1 8.65 -16.49 -12.96
CA MET A 1 7.19 -16.44 -13.09
C MET A 1 6.60 -17.30 -11.99
N GLY A 2 5.60 -16.78 -11.25
CA GLY A 2 5.12 -17.36 -9.99
C GLY A 2 4.73 -18.83 -10.13
N ARG A 3 5.22 -19.67 -9.21
CA ARG A 3 4.75 -21.05 -9.06
C ARG A 3 3.47 -20.99 -8.25
N ASP A 4 2.40 -20.68 -8.94
CA ASP A 4 1.08 -20.59 -8.36
C ASP A 4 0.31 -21.77 -8.96
N ASP A 5 -0.19 -22.70 -8.13
CA ASP A 5 -0.90 -23.92 -8.56
C ASP A 5 -2.31 -23.64 -9.15
N ILE A 6 -2.51 -22.43 -9.66
CA ILE A 6 -3.77 -21.93 -10.22
C ILE A 6 -3.73 -22.00 -11.76
N THR A 7 -4.84 -22.46 -12.34
CA THR A 7 -4.96 -22.57 -13.80
C THR A 7 -5.03 -21.19 -14.45
N ASP A 8 -4.72 -21.11 -15.75
CA ASP A 8 -4.80 -19.83 -16.47
C ASP A 8 -6.24 -19.29 -16.52
N ASP A 9 -7.25 -20.16 -16.59
CA ASP A 9 -8.66 -19.75 -16.50
C ASP A 9 -9.00 -19.13 -15.14
N GLN A 10 -8.41 -19.63 -14.06
CA GLN A 10 -8.58 -19.04 -12.72
C GLN A 10 -7.95 -17.64 -12.68
N LYS A 11 -6.76 -17.45 -13.28
CA LYS A 11 -6.12 -16.13 -13.38
C LYS A 11 -6.98 -15.13 -14.15
N VAL A 12 -7.54 -15.53 -15.29
CA VAL A 12 -8.44 -14.70 -16.11
C VAL A 12 -9.71 -14.33 -15.35
N ALA A 13 -10.32 -15.27 -14.63
CA ALA A 13 -11.49 -15.00 -13.80
C ALA A 13 -11.17 -14.00 -12.67
N TYR A 14 -9.93 -14.01 -12.16
CA TYR A 14 -9.47 -13.05 -11.15
C TYR A 14 -9.25 -11.66 -11.71
N ASP A 15 -8.62 -11.55 -12.88
CA ASP A 15 -8.50 -10.27 -13.57
C ASP A 15 -9.89 -9.68 -13.79
N HIS A 16 -10.84 -10.49 -14.26
CA HIS A 16 -12.22 -10.06 -14.42
C HIS A 16 -12.87 -9.64 -13.08
N TYR A 17 -12.69 -10.39 -11.99
CA TYR A 17 -13.20 -10.02 -10.66
C TYR A 17 -12.60 -8.69 -10.17
N TYR A 18 -11.28 -8.51 -10.32
CA TYR A 18 -10.56 -7.31 -9.91
C TYR A 18 -11.00 -6.08 -10.72
N LEU A 19 -11.21 -6.23 -12.02
CA LEU A 19 -11.73 -5.18 -12.88
C LEU A 19 -13.18 -4.79 -12.52
N THR A 20 -14.01 -5.77 -12.15
CA THR A 20 -15.46 -5.55 -11.89
C THR A 20 -15.78 -5.04 -10.48
N HIS A 21 -14.91 -5.28 -9.47
CA HIS A 21 -15.19 -4.93 -8.06
C HIS A 21 -14.59 -3.59 -7.60
N GLN A 22 -14.31 -2.69 -8.54
CA GLN A 22 -13.90 -1.31 -8.26
C GLN A 22 -12.52 -1.18 -7.60
N SER A 23 -11.73 -2.27 -7.51
CA SER A 23 -10.35 -2.23 -7.03
C SER A 23 -9.42 -1.62 -8.06
N MET A 24 -9.51 -2.05 -9.32
CA MET A 24 -8.69 -1.49 -10.41
C MET A 24 -8.87 0.02 -10.56
N MET A 25 -10.12 0.52 -10.54
CA MET A 25 -10.38 1.97 -10.63
C MET A 25 -9.85 2.73 -9.41
N LEU A 26 -9.89 2.12 -8.22
CA LEU A 26 -9.33 2.70 -7.01
C LEU A 26 -7.79 2.78 -7.12
N ASP A 27 -7.15 1.71 -7.54
CA ASP A 27 -5.70 1.62 -7.71
C ASP A 27 -5.22 2.58 -8.80
N MET A 28 -5.95 2.66 -9.92
CA MET A 28 -5.67 3.63 -10.98
C MET A 28 -5.85 5.08 -10.50
N TYR A 29 -6.87 5.36 -9.69
CA TYR A 29 -7.07 6.67 -9.08
C TYR A 29 -5.94 7.03 -8.11
N ILE A 30 -5.45 6.06 -7.33
CA ILE A 30 -4.33 6.26 -6.41
C ILE A 30 -3.05 6.55 -7.20
N ILE A 31 -2.74 5.74 -8.21
CA ILE A 31 -1.59 5.95 -9.11
C ILE A 31 -1.66 7.34 -9.75
N TYR A 32 -2.83 7.71 -10.29
CA TYR A 32 -3.05 9.04 -10.86
C TYR A 32 -2.83 10.15 -9.83
N LYS A 33 -3.37 10.02 -8.61
CA LYS A 33 -3.19 11.01 -7.53
C LYS A 33 -1.72 11.13 -7.13
N THR A 34 -1.02 10.01 -6.99
CA THR A 34 0.43 9.93 -6.70
C THR A 34 1.25 10.67 -7.76
N ILE A 35 1.03 10.37 -9.04
CA ILE A 35 1.73 11.00 -10.16
C ILE A 35 1.40 12.50 -10.20
N LYS A 36 0.13 12.87 -10.07
CA LYS A 36 -0.30 14.27 -10.08
C LYS A 36 0.33 15.06 -8.93
N ILE A 37 0.38 14.51 -7.71
CA ILE A 37 1.02 15.16 -6.56
C ILE A 37 2.52 15.35 -6.81
N SER A 38 3.21 14.31 -7.31
CA SER A 38 4.63 14.38 -7.64
C SER A 38 4.92 15.44 -8.71
N LEU A 39 4.11 15.50 -9.77
CA LEU A 39 4.24 16.51 -10.83
C LEU A 39 3.93 17.94 -10.36
N LEU A 40 3.03 18.10 -9.38
CA LEU A 40 2.68 19.39 -8.78
C LEU A 40 3.70 19.88 -7.74
N GLN A 41 4.49 18.98 -7.14
CA GLN A 41 5.53 19.30 -6.14
C GLN A 41 6.84 19.82 -6.74
N LYS A 42 6.84 20.31 -7.99
CA LYS A 42 8.03 20.85 -8.69
C LYS A 42 8.66 22.12 -8.09
N VAL A 43 8.32 22.48 -6.85
CA VAL A 43 8.94 23.57 -6.09
C VAL A 43 9.58 23.00 -4.82
N CYS A 44 10.90 23.08 -4.77
CA CYS A 44 11.74 22.74 -3.62
C CYS A 44 11.23 23.38 -2.32
N ILE A 45 11.05 22.56 -1.27
CA ILE A 45 11.86 22.58 -0.03
C ILE A 45 11.85 21.14 0.49
N THR A 46 13.00 20.45 0.54
CA THR A 46 13.13 19.15 1.22
C THR A 46 13.16 19.39 2.72
N ASN A 47 12.04 19.82 3.29
CA ASN A 47 11.87 19.72 4.73
C ASN A 47 11.81 18.24 5.08
N GLU A 48 12.47 17.88 6.18
CA GLU A 48 12.26 16.61 6.87
C GLU A 48 10.76 16.32 6.94
N LYS A 49 10.39 15.08 6.60
CA LYS A 49 9.00 14.61 6.60
C LYS A 49 8.90 13.48 7.59
N ASN A 50 7.78 13.45 8.29
CA ASN A 50 7.38 12.29 9.08
C ASN A 50 6.60 11.35 8.17
N ILE A 51 7.17 10.19 7.88
CA ILE A 51 6.64 9.22 6.92
C ILE A 51 6.26 7.95 7.68
N LEU A 52 5.07 7.40 7.42
CA LEU A 52 4.68 6.10 7.94
C LEU A 52 4.45 5.09 6.80
N ILE A 53 5.18 3.97 6.85
CA ILE A 53 5.13 2.92 5.84
C ILE A 53 4.43 1.67 6.42
N THR A 54 3.50 1.06 5.69
CA THR A 54 2.94 -0.23 6.13
C THR A 54 3.77 -1.40 5.61
N GLY A 55 3.96 -2.43 6.44
CA GLY A 55 4.63 -3.67 6.04
C GLY A 55 6.05 -3.79 6.61
N VAL A 56 6.15 -3.99 7.92
CA VAL A 56 7.40 -4.06 8.71
C VAL A 56 8.44 -5.12 8.26
N HIS A 57 8.03 -6.09 7.44
CA HIS A 57 8.92 -7.16 6.95
C HIS A 57 8.90 -7.26 5.42
N GLY A 58 8.36 -6.26 4.72
CA GLY A 58 8.31 -6.23 3.26
C GLY A 58 9.64 -5.79 2.68
N TYR A 59 10.10 -6.46 1.62
CA TYR A 59 11.34 -6.13 0.93
C TYR A 59 11.34 -4.67 0.41
N ILE A 60 10.30 -4.30 -0.34
CA ILE A 60 10.16 -2.95 -0.91
C ILE A 60 10.04 -1.89 0.19
N GLY A 61 9.22 -2.15 1.22
CA GLY A 61 9.03 -1.20 2.33
C GLY A 61 10.30 -0.91 3.12
N ASN A 62 11.15 -1.93 3.33
CA ASN A 62 12.43 -1.76 4.01
C ASN A 62 13.44 -1.00 3.15
N ALA A 63 13.60 -1.38 1.87
CA ALA A 63 14.51 -0.66 0.96
C ALA A 63 14.11 0.82 0.79
N LEU A 64 12.81 1.09 0.70
CA LEU A 64 12.29 2.45 0.63
C LEU A 64 12.54 3.24 1.91
N LYS A 65 12.33 2.63 3.09
CA LYS A 65 12.64 3.25 4.38
C LYS A 65 14.09 3.69 4.44
N ASP A 66 15.02 2.79 4.12
CA ASP A 66 16.45 3.08 4.20
C ASP A 66 16.82 4.27 3.31
N LYS A 67 16.27 4.32 2.09
CA LYS A 67 16.50 5.44 1.16
C LYS A 67 15.93 6.78 1.66
N LEU A 68 14.75 6.76 2.28
CA LEU A 68 14.11 7.97 2.81
C LEU A 68 14.83 8.49 4.07
N ILE A 69 15.36 7.60 4.91
CA ILE A 69 16.20 7.96 6.06
C ILE A 69 17.52 8.58 5.57
N GLU A 70 18.17 8.01 4.56
CA GLU A 70 19.36 8.59 3.92
C GLU A 70 19.13 10.02 3.39
N GLN A 71 17.88 10.34 3.02
CA GLN A 71 17.47 11.65 2.55
C GLN A 71 17.08 12.63 3.69
N GLY A 72 17.21 12.20 4.95
CA GLY A 72 16.95 13.04 6.12
C GLY A 72 15.47 13.10 6.54
N HIS A 73 14.67 12.08 6.21
CA HIS A 73 13.28 11.96 6.68
C HIS A 73 13.17 11.07 7.92
N GLN A 74 12.15 11.32 8.76
CA GLN A 74 11.76 10.40 9.82
C GLN A 74 10.82 9.37 9.24
N VAL A 75 11.14 8.08 9.40
CA VAL A 75 10.37 7.00 8.79
C VAL A 75 10.04 5.93 9.81
N ASP A 76 8.75 5.78 10.08
CA ASP A 76 8.20 4.71 10.89
C ASP A 76 7.61 3.60 10.02
N GLN A 77 7.54 2.39 10.58
CA GLN A 77 6.84 1.27 9.96
C GLN A 77 5.74 0.72 10.88
N ILE A 78 4.61 0.32 10.28
CA ILE A 78 3.51 -0.31 10.99
C ILE A 78 3.14 -1.67 10.41
N ASN A 79 2.85 -2.61 11.31
CA ASN A 79 2.32 -3.91 10.95
C ASN A 79 0.80 -3.81 10.74
N VAL A 80 0.33 -4.28 9.59
CA VAL A 80 -1.08 -4.27 9.21
C VAL A 80 -1.70 -5.67 9.14
N ARG A 81 -0.95 -6.72 9.51
CA ARG A 81 -1.43 -8.10 9.60
C ARG A 81 -2.37 -8.32 10.77
N ASN A 82 -2.11 -7.67 11.90
CA ASN A 82 -3.01 -7.67 13.06
C ASN A 82 -3.98 -6.47 12.99
N GLN A 83 -4.91 -6.35 13.93
CA GLN A 83 -5.87 -5.25 13.95
C GLN A 83 -5.40 -4.01 14.73
N LEU A 84 -4.19 -4.01 15.30
CA LEU A 84 -3.71 -2.94 16.18
C LEU A 84 -3.59 -1.59 15.45
N TRP A 85 -3.29 -1.61 14.15
CA TRP A 85 -3.26 -0.40 13.33
C TRP A 85 -4.60 0.35 13.30
N LYS A 86 -5.72 -0.34 13.57
CA LYS A 86 -7.05 0.28 13.61
C LYS A 86 -7.21 1.21 14.81
N SER A 87 -6.41 1.07 15.87
CA SER A 87 -6.37 2.00 17.01
C SER A 87 -5.25 3.03 16.92
N THR A 88 -4.28 2.85 16.03
CA THR A 88 -3.12 3.74 15.91
C THR A 88 -3.52 5.14 15.39
N SER A 89 -3.02 6.17 16.06
CA SER A 89 -3.11 7.55 15.59
C SER A 89 -2.13 7.79 14.44
N PHE A 90 -2.56 8.56 13.43
CA PHE A 90 -1.71 8.98 12.32
C PHE A 90 -1.41 10.49 12.38
N LYS A 91 -1.75 11.13 13.50
CA LYS A 91 -1.44 12.55 13.72
C LYS A 91 0.08 12.71 13.77
N GLY A 92 0.60 13.67 13.01
CA GLY A 92 2.03 13.99 12.99
C GLY A 92 2.80 13.42 11.79
N TYR A 93 2.19 12.51 11.01
CA TYR A 93 2.77 12.08 9.73
C TYR A 93 2.32 12.98 8.58
N ASP A 94 3.27 13.36 7.74
CA ASP A 94 3.06 14.12 6.50
C ASP A 94 2.68 13.20 5.34
N VAL A 95 3.23 11.98 5.33
CA VAL A 95 3.15 11.03 4.23
C VAL A 95 2.86 9.63 4.76
N LEU A 96 1.96 8.93 4.06
CA LEU A 96 1.70 7.51 4.28
C LEU A 96 1.97 6.73 3.00
N ILE A 97 2.71 5.63 3.14
CA ILE A 97 3.06 4.73 2.04
C ILE A 97 2.63 3.31 2.39
N HIS A 98 1.67 2.74 1.66
CA HIS A 98 1.23 1.37 1.87
C HIS A 98 2.04 0.42 1.00
N THR A 99 2.95 -0.35 1.59
CA THR A 99 3.73 -1.37 0.86
C THR A 99 3.34 -2.81 1.24
N ALA A 100 2.29 -2.96 2.06
CA ALA A 100 1.88 -4.27 2.56
C ALA A 100 1.04 -4.99 1.51
N ALA A 101 1.64 -5.98 0.86
CA ALA A 101 0.98 -6.86 -0.09
C ALA A 101 1.41 -8.32 0.12
N LEU A 102 0.55 -9.25 -0.26
CA LEU A 102 0.90 -10.64 -0.51
C LEU A 102 1.29 -10.78 -1.98
N VAL A 103 2.57 -11.04 -2.25
CA VAL A 103 3.13 -11.13 -3.62
C VAL A 103 3.52 -12.56 -3.95
N HIS A 104 4.22 -13.23 -3.02
CA HIS A 104 4.53 -14.65 -3.09
C HIS A 104 4.16 -15.29 -1.76
N ASN A 105 3.29 -16.30 -1.80
CA ASN A 105 3.04 -17.14 -0.65
C ASN A 105 3.64 -18.51 -0.95
N ASN A 106 4.75 -18.85 -0.30
CA ASN A 106 5.37 -20.16 -0.42
C ASN A 106 4.56 -21.26 0.32
N SER A 107 3.43 -20.90 0.93
CA SER A 107 2.49 -21.87 1.49
C SER A 107 1.67 -22.50 0.35
N PRO A 108 1.70 -23.82 0.18
CA PRO A 108 0.83 -24.52 -0.77
C PRO A 108 -0.67 -24.40 -0.43
N GLN A 109 -1.02 -23.78 0.71
CA GLN A 109 -2.38 -23.50 1.14
C GLN A 109 -2.81 -22.04 0.88
N ALA A 110 -2.01 -21.27 0.14
CA ALA A 110 -2.35 -19.89 -0.21
C ALA A 110 -3.65 -19.87 -1.03
N ARG A 111 -4.72 -19.31 -0.47
CA ARG A 111 -5.98 -19.17 -1.19
C ARG A 111 -6.05 -17.77 -1.78
N LEU A 112 -6.72 -17.65 -2.91
CA LEU A 112 -7.09 -16.36 -3.49
C LEU A 112 -7.72 -15.41 -2.46
N SER A 113 -8.57 -15.95 -1.56
CA SER A 113 -9.20 -15.16 -0.50
C SER A 113 -8.19 -14.38 0.34
N ASP A 114 -7.01 -14.95 0.55
CA ASP A 114 -5.95 -14.33 1.35
C ASP A 114 -5.34 -13.15 0.58
N TYR A 115 -5.07 -13.32 -0.71
CA TYR A 115 -4.63 -12.24 -1.61
C TYR A 115 -5.66 -11.12 -1.72
N MET A 116 -6.94 -11.46 -1.88
CA MET A 116 -8.02 -10.46 -1.94
C MET A 116 -8.17 -9.71 -0.61
N GLN A 117 -8.02 -10.42 0.51
CA GLN A 117 -8.11 -9.81 1.83
C GLN A 117 -6.99 -8.79 2.06
N VAL A 118 -5.76 -9.11 1.65
CA VAL A 118 -4.60 -8.21 1.83
C VAL A 118 -4.50 -7.16 0.72
N ASN A 119 -4.47 -7.55 -0.55
CA ASN A 119 -4.13 -6.62 -1.63
C ASN A 119 -5.31 -5.72 -2.03
N MET A 120 -6.56 -6.16 -1.79
CA MET A 120 -7.75 -5.39 -2.16
C MET A 120 -8.50 -4.83 -0.95
N LEU A 121 -8.94 -5.69 -0.02
CA LEU A 121 -9.83 -5.27 1.07
C LEU A 121 -9.09 -4.42 2.10
N LEU A 122 -7.87 -4.80 2.49
CA LEU A 122 -7.05 -4.01 3.41
C LEU A 122 -6.69 -2.65 2.78
N THR A 123 -6.26 -2.62 1.53
CA THR A 123 -5.99 -1.37 0.76
C THR A 123 -7.21 -0.45 0.77
N LYS A 124 -8.41 -0.99 0.50
CA LYS A 124 -9.67 -0.22 0.55
C LYS A 124 -9.99 0.29 1.95
N GLN A 125 -9.79 -0.52 3.00
CA GLN A 125 -9.98 -0.10 4.39
C GLN A 125 -8.98 1.00 4.77
N TRP A 126 -7.72 0.87 4.35
CA TRP A 126 -6.66 1.84 4.57
C TRP A 126 -7.05 3.19 3.95
N HIS A 127 -7.40 3.20 2.66
CA HIS A 127 -7.85 4.40 1.96
C HIS A 127 -9.04 5.10 2.64
N LYS A 128 -10.08 4.33 3.01
CA LYS A 128 -11.27 4.88 3.69
C LYS A 128 -10.92 5.57 5.00
N ARG A 129 -10.05 4.94 5.81
CA ARG A 129 -9.60 5.51 7.09
C ARG A 129 -8.87 6.84 6.90
N LEU A 130 -8.13 6.99 5.80
CA LEU A 130 -7.31 8.18 5.53
C LEU A 130 -8.11 9.34 4.91
N LYS A 131 -9.13 9.04 4.08
CA LYS A 131 -10.08 10.03 3.60
C LYS A 131 -10.83 10.76 4.72
N LEU A 132 -11.10 10.08 5.83
CA LEU A 132 -11.76 10.66 7.00
C LEU A 132 -10.84 11.56 7.85
N LYS A 133 -9.52 11.53 7.61
CA LYS A 133 -8.51 12.15 8.50
C LYS A 133 -7.70 13.29 7.87
N THR A 134 -8.16 13.84 6.74
CA THR A 134 -7.58 15.08 6.15
C THR A 134 -6.07 15.02 5.88
N LEU A 135 -5.54 13.86 5.50
CA LEU A 135 -4.13 13.73 5.11
C LEU A 135 -3.93 14.21 3.67
N ASN A 136 -2.88 15.04 3.48
CA ASN A 136 -2.63 15.71 2.21
C ASN A 136 -2.04 14.76 1.15
N ASN A 137 -1.27 13.73 1.54
CA ASN A 137 -0.58 12.84 0.63
C ASN A 137 -0.67 11.36 1.08
N LEU A 138 -1.25 10.51 0.22
CA LEU A 138 -1.34 9.06 0.41
C LEU A 138 -0.80 8.35 -0.84
N PHE A 139 0.11 7.42 -0.61
CA PHE A 139 0.67 6.52 -1.62
C PHE A 139 0.28 5.09 -1.21
N LEU A 140 -0.40 4.34 -2.08
CA LEU A 140 -0.70 2.90 -1.89
C LEU A 140 -0.02 2.08 -2.97
#